data_AF-A0A5B9QUK3-F1
#
_entry.id   AF-A0A5B9QUK3-F1
#
_cell.length_a   1.000
_cell.length_b   1.000
_cell.length_c   1.000
_cell.angle_alpha   90.00
_cell.angle_beta   90.00
_cell.angle_gamma   90.00
#
_symmetry.space_group_name_H-M   'P 1'
#
loop_
_entity.id
_entity.type
_entity.pdbx_description
1 polymer ?
#
loop_
_entity_poly.entity_id
_entity_poly.type
_entity_poly.pdbx_seq_one_letter_code
_entity_poly.pdbx_strand_id
1 'polypeptide(L)'
;MARAAKPLDPNAPLTTPEENVMRVFREFLMRPGQMLCFHGPDLEKHRNALTTLTERDLLVGESFKGGYSLTLEGFEAMKACTSRPAAR
;
A
#
# COMPACT_ATOMS: atom_id res chain seq x y z
N MET A 1 6.99 16.29 20.65
CA MET A 1 7.71 16.13 19.37
C MET A 1 6.70 15.73 18.30
N ALA A 2 6.15 16.70 17.56
CA ALA A 2 5.19 16.44 16.50
C ALA A 2 5.96 16.11 15.21
N ARG A 3 5.89 14.86 14.72
CA ARG A 3 6.44 14.54 13.40
C ARG A 3 5.49 15.11 12.36
N ALA A 4 5.99 16.08 11.62
CA ALA A 4 5.33 16.67 10.47
C ALA A 4 4.87 15.58 9.51
N ALA A 5 3.55 15.46 9.33
CA ALA A 5 2.97 14.84 8.16
C ALA A 5 3.42 15.70 6.97
N LYS A 6 4.44 15.21 6.27
CA LYS A 6 4.94 15.84 5.04
C LYS A 6 3.79 15.75 4.02
N PRO A 7 3.43 16.84 3.32
CA PRO A 7 2.42 16.76 2.28
C PRO A 7 2.93 15.76 1.24
N LEU A 8 2.32 14.59 1.20
CA LEU A 8 2.68 13.52 0.27
C LEU A 8 1.98 13.89 -1.04
N ASP A 9 2.77 14.30 -2.03
CA ASP A 9 2.26 14.57 -3.36
C ASP A 9 1.54 13.31 -3.87
N PRO A 10 0.25 13.39 -4.27
CA PRO A 10 -0.51 12.23 -4.71
C PRO A 10 0.11 11.54 -5.93
N ASN A 11 0.94 12.27 -6.69
CA ASN A 11 1.64 11.79 -7.88
C ASN A 11 3.12 11.41 -7.65
N ALA A 12 3.59 11.36 -6.40
CA ALA A 12 4.96 10.93 -6.13
C ALA A 12 5.13 9.42 -6.42
N PRO A 13 6.26 8.99 -7.01
CA PRO A 13 6.54 7.58 -7.20
C PRO A 13 6.48 6.83 -5.86
N LEU A 14 5.86 5.65 -5.85
CA LEU A 14 5.78 4.83 -4.64
C LEU A 14 7.20 4.52 -4.14
N THR A 15 7.39 4.57 -2.83
CA THR A 15 8.64 4.16 -2.19
C THR A 15 8.72 2.64 -2.14
N THR A 16 9.94 2.09 -2.05
CA THR A 16 10.19 0.64 -1.96
C THR A 16 9.31 -0.11 -0.94
N PRO A 17 9.01 0.41 0.28
CA PRO A 17 8.10 -0.28 1.19
C PRO A 17 6.62 -0.24 0.75
N GLU A 18 6.16 0.83 0.07
CA GLU A 18 4.81 0.91 -0.51
C GLU A 18 4.65 -0.07 -1.68
N GLU A 19 5.65 -0.15 -2.55
CA GLU A 19 5.69 -1.11 -3.66
C GLU A 19 5.66 -2.55 -3.18
N ASN A 20 6.34 -2.87 -2.06
CA ASN A 20 6.28 -4.20 -1.46
C ASN A 20 4.87 -4.55 -1.00
N VAL A 21 4.15 -3.62 -0.38
CA VAL A 21 2.74 -3.85 0.02
C VAL A 21 1.88 -4.12 -1.22
N MET A 22 1.99 -3.28 -2.25
CA MET A 22 1.31 -3.46 -3.53
C MET A 22 1.61 -4.82 -4.17
N ARG A 23 2.86 -5.29 -4.05
CA ARG A 23 3.29 -6.61 -4.55
C ARG A 23 2.62 -7.74 -3.77
N VAL A 24 2.49 -7.64 -2.45
CA VAL A 24 1.75 -8.62 -1.65
C VAL A 24 0.30 -8.72 -2.12
N PHE A 25 -0.41 -7.59 -2.23
CA PHE A 25 -1.79 -7.60 -2.74
C PHE A 25 -1.91 -8.28 -4.12
N ARG A 26 -0.91 -8.05 -4.99
CA ARG A 26 -0.84 -8.70 -6.30
C ARG A 26 -0.56 -10.20 -6.22
N GLU A 27 0.35 -10.64 -5.37
CA GLU A 27 0.67 -12.07 -5.18
C GLU A 27 -0.57 -12.85 -4.73
N PHE A 28 -1.40 -12.23 -3.89
CA PHE A 28 -2.69 -12.77 -3.48
C PHE A 28 -3.83 -12.51 -4.48
N LEU A 29 -3.54 -11.94 -5.66
CA LEU A 29 -4.50 -11.60 -6.73
C LEU A 29 -5.71 -10.78 -6.25
N MET A 30 -5.48 -9.92 -5.25
CA MET A 30 -6.53 -9.12 -4.65
C MET A 30 -7.12 -8.13 -5.66
N ARG A 31 -8.45 -8.06 -5.66
CA ARG A 31 -9.22 -7.10 -6.45
C ARG A 31 -9.57 -5.87 -5.60
N PRO A 32 -9.89 -4.72 -6.24
CA PRO A 32 -10.42 -3.59 -5.51
C PRO A 32 -11.66 -4.00 -4.71
N GLY A 33 -11.71 -3.58 -3.44
CA GLY A 33 -12.74 -3.97 -2.47
C GLY A 33 -12.53 -5.35 -1.82
N GLN A 34 -11.47 -6.09 -2.15
CA GLN A 34 -11.09 -7.30 -1.42
C GLN A 34 -10.12 -6.98 -0.29
N MET A 35 -10.48 -7.43 0.91
CA MET A 35 -9.69 -7.25 2.12
C MET A 35 -8.56 -8.26 2.19
N LEU A 36 -7.34 -7.76 2.36
CA LEU A 36 -6.18 -8.56 2.73
C LEU A 36 -5.83 -8.27 4.20
N CYS A 37 -5.72 -9.34 4.99
CA CYS A 37 -5.35 -9.23 6.39
C CYS A 37 -3.85 -9.44 6.57
N PHE A 38 -3.18 -8.40 7.07
CA PHE A 38 -1.81 -8.48 7.55
C PHE A 38 -1.82 -8.86 9.04
N HIS A 39 -0.99 -9.83 9.41
CA HIS A 39 -0.93 -10.35 10.78
C HIS A 39 0.52 -10.38 11.30
N GLY A 40 0.67 -10.24 12.63
CA GLY A 40 1.94 -10.43 13.33
C GLY A 40 3.05 -9.48 12.83
N PRO A 41 4.28 -9.98 12.62
CA PRO A 41 5.43 -9.14 12.30
C PRO A 41 5.33 -8.45 10.93
N ASP A 42 4.58 -9.02 9.98
CA ASP A 42 4.35 -8.41 8.67
C ASP A 42 3.51 -7.12 8.77
N LEU A 43 2.50 -7.11 9.65
CA LEU A 43 1.73 -5.89 9.90
C LEU A 43 2.62 -4.78 10.46
N GLU A 44 3.48 -5.08 11.42
CA GLU A 44 4.38 -4.09 12.02
C GLU A 44 5.42 -3.59 11.01
N LYS A 45 5.96 -4.49 10.19
CA LYS A 45 6.93 -4.18 9.13
C LYS A 45 6.34 -3.26 8.06
N HIS A 46 5.08 -3.48 7.69
CA HIS A 46 4.40 -2.73 6.64
C HIS A 46 3.52 -1.58 7.15
N ARG A 47 3.40 -1.39 8.47
CA ARG A 47 2.50 -0.41 9.10
C ARG A 47 2.64 0.99 8.52
N ASN A 48 3.88 1.50 8.43
CA ASN A 48 4.10 2.85 7.90
C ASN A 48 3.67 2.97 6.43
N ALA A 49 3.98 1.96 5.60
CA ALA A 49 3.58 1.95 4.20
C ALA A 49 2.07 1.83 4.04
N LEU A 50 1.42 0.99 4.85
CA LEU A 50 -0.04 0.85 4.88
C LEU A 50 -0.72 2.17 5.27
N THR A 51 -0.19 2.86 6.28
CA THR A 51 -0.67 4.19 6.66
C THR A 51 -0.51 5.19 5.52
N THR A 52 0.68 5.30 4.93
CA THR A 52 0.93 6.22 3.81
C THR A 52 0.04 5.92 2.60
N LEU A 53 -0.11 4.65 2.22
CA LEU A 53 -0.99 4.26 1.12
C LEU A 53 -2.47 4.53 1.42
N THR A 54 -2.87 4.46 2.69
CA THR A 54 -4.23 4.83 3.13
C THR A 54 -4.43 6.35 3.08
N GLU A 55 -3.43 7.13 3.51
CA GLU A 55 -3.44 8.60 3.39
C GLU A 55 -3.45 9.10 1.94
N ARG A 56 -3.04 8.24 0.99
CA ARG A 56 -3.05 8.51 -0.45
C ARG A 56 -4.29 7.95 -1.16
N ASP A 57 -5.30 7.48 -0.43
CA ASP A 57 -6.52 6.85 -0.96
C ASP A 57 -6.27 5.62 -1.87
N LEU A 58 -5.09 5.00 -1.78
CA LEU A 58 -4.76 3.78 -2.53
C LEU A 58 -5.19 2.51 -1.78
N LEU A 59 -5.23 2.58 -0.45
CA LEU A 59 -5.76 1.53 0.41
C LEU A 59 -6.85 2.10 1.30
N VAL A 60 -7.78 1.24 1.71
CA VAL A 60 -8.73 1.56 2.77
C VAL A 60 -8.48 0.62 3.95
N GLY A 61 -8.40 1.18 5.15
CA GLY A 61 -8.38 0.39 6.38
C GLY A 61 -9.77 -0.18 6.64
N GLU A 62 -9.87 -1.50 6.76
CA GLU A 62 -11.13 -2.18 7.10
C GLU A 62 -11.37 -2.21 8.61
N SER A 63 -12.58 -2.58 9.01
CA SER A 63 -12.94 -2.71 10.44
C SER A 63 -12.14 -3.81 11.16
N PHE A 64 -11.52 -4.71 10.41
CA PHE A 64 -10.72 -5.80 10.94
C PHE A 64 -9.30 -5.33 11.28
N LYS A 65 -8.77 -5.69 12.46
CA LYS A 65 -7.40 -5.32 12.86
C LYS A 65 -6.37 -5.90 11.89
N GLY A 66 -5.72 -5.03 11.14
CA GLY A 66 -4.74 -5.41 10.11
C GLY A 66 -5.36 -5.73 8.74
N GLY A 67 -6.67 -5.56 8.58
CA GLY A 67 -7.36 -5.67 7.30
C GLY A 67 -7.24 -4.40 6.49
N TYR A 68 -6.76 -4.53 5.26
CA TYR A 68 -6.67 -3.43 4.30
C TYR A 68 -7.23 -3.90 2.97
N SER A 69 -8.04 -3.07 2.32
CA SER A 69 -8.58 -3.36 0.99
C SER A 69 -8.00 -2.39 -0.03
N LEU A 70 -7.79 -2.87 -1.25
CA LEU A 70 -7.41 -2.00 -2.36
C LEU A 70 -8.58 -1.12 -2.79
N THR A 71 -8.31 0.15 -3.05
CA THR A 71 -9.23 1.01 -3.80
C THR A 71 -9.06 0.78 -5.30
N LEU A 72 -9.94 1.38 -6.11
CA LEU A 72 -9.78 1.37 -7.57
C LEU A 72 -8.46 2.02 -7.98
N GLU A 73 -8.13 3.17 -7.39
CA GLU A 73 -6.88 3.90 -7.64
C GLU A 73 -5.65 3.11 -7.19
N GLY A 74 -5.72 2.48 -6.01
CA GLY A 74 -4.66 1.58 -5.54
C GLY A 74 -4.41 0.39 -6.46
N PHE A 75 -5.48 -0.20 -7.01
CA PHE A 75 -5.37 -1.30 -7.96
C PHE A 75 -4.74 -0.86 -9.29
N GLU A 76 -5.07 0.34 -9.77
CA GLU A 76 -4.41 0.92 -10.95
C GLU A 76 -2.95 1.26 -10.69
N ALA A 77 -2.62 1.83 -9.54
CA ALA A 77 -1.25 2.09 -9.10
C ALA A 77 -0.45 0.79 -8.97
N MET A 78 -1.02 -0.27 -8.38
CA MET A 78 -0.41 -1.60 -8.30
C MET A 78 -0.07 -2.16 -9.69
N LYS A 79 -0.97 -1.97 -10.67
CA LYS A 79 -0.73 -2.36 -12.06
C LYS A 79 0.35 -1.48 -12.71
N ALA A 80 0.38 -0.19 -12.42
CA ALA A 80 1.37 0.74 -12.96
C ALA A 80 2.79 0.48 -12.40
N CYS A 81 2.91 0.11 -11.12
CA CYS A 81 4.17 -0.28 -10.47
C CYS A 81 4.80 -1.57 -11.02
N THR A 82 4.22 -2.17 -12.06
CA THR A 82 4.82 -3.30 -12.79
C THR A 82 5.96 -2.89 -13.73
N SER A 83 6.31 -1.60 -13.82
CA SER A 83 7.49 -1.20 -14.58
C SER A 83 8.76 -1.71 -13.87
N ARG A 84 9.17 -2.92 -14.25
CA ARG A 84 10.50 -3.53 -14.22
C ARG A 84 11.53 -2.79 -13.35
N PRO A 85 12.19 -3.45 -12.37
CA PRO A 85 13.42 -2.86 -11.86
C PRO A 85 14.34 -2.64 -13.06
N ALA A 86 14.74 -1.39 -13.28
CA ALA A 86 15.81 -1.07 -14.21
C ALA A 86 17.02 -1.89 -13.75
N ALA A 87 17.37 -2.91 -14.54
CA ALA A 87 18.55 -3.70 -14.33
C ALA A 87 19.75 -2.74 -14.24
N ARG A 88 20.50 -2.81 -13.15
CA ARG A 88 21.82 -2.21 -13.04
C ARG A 88 22.85 -3.30 -12.98
#